data_AF-A0A6J4HC90-F1
#
_entry.id   AF-A0A6J4HC90-F1
#
_cell.length_a   1.000
_cell.length_b   1.000
_cell.length_c   1.000
_cell.angle_alpha   90.00
_cell.angle_beta   90.00
_cell.angle_gamma   90.00
#
_symmetry.space_group_name_H-M   'P 1'
#
loop_
_entity.id
_entity.type
_entity.pdbx_description
1 polymer ?
#
loop_
_entity_poly.entity_id
_entity_poly.type
_entity_poly.pdbx_seq_one_letter_code
_entity_poly.pdbx_strand_id
1 'polypeptide(L)'
;MLLRRLAVGGIAAGWATGAALALQHTGVIEIAPDAVVQHLSLFAGIFTGIGYAALFGLVAHRVSRRPAPPSGPVRWVSVLGRRSMSGYLVQSLAWGPVLAAWGLGLGAQLSSWSVLAYAVAVWAATVVLAVAMERRGLRGPAELALRKLTYRGSAAPKPAPMEHA
;
A
#
# COMPACT_ATOMS: atom_id res chain seq x y z
N MET A 1 -11.21 -6.80 -21.21
CA MET A 1 -10.71 -5.57 -21.87
C MET A 1 -10.81 -4.32 -20.97
N LEU A 2 -11.87 -4.16 -20.18
CA LEU A 2 -12.08 -3.00 -19.30
C LEU A 2 -10.89 -2.71 -18.35
N LEU A 3 -10.39 -3.71 -17.61
CA LEU A 3 -9.25 -3.52 -16.68
C LEU A 3 -7.98 -3.00 -17.39
N ARG A 4 -7.72 -3.43 -18.62
CA ARG A 4 -6.54 -2.97 -19.38
C ARG A 4 -6.69 -1.51 -19.78
N ARG A 5 -7.91 -1.08 -20.16
CA ARG A 5 -8.21 0.32 -20.47
C ARG A 5 -8.11 1.21 -19.23
N LEU A 6 -8.67 0.77 -18.10
CA LEU A 6 -8.56 1.48 -16.83
C LEU A 6 -7.10 1.62 -16.37
N ALA A 7 -6.32 0.55 -16.47
CA ALA A 7 -4.90 0.57 -16.16
C ALA A 7 -4.13 1.59 -17.02
N VAL A 8 -4.26 1.51 -18.34
CA VAL A 8 -3.53 2.42 -19.24
C VAL A 8 -4.02 3.86 -19.09
N GLY A 9 -5.33 4.10 -19.15
CA GLY A 9 -5.90 5.45 -19.11
C GLY A 9 -5.67 6.15 -17.78
N GLY A 10 -5.91 5.47 -16.66
CA GLY A 10 -5.73 6.03 -15.32
C GLY A 10 -4.27 6.35 -15.02
N ILE A 11 -3.35 5.43 -15.35
CA ILE A 11 -1.91 5.64 -15.15
C ILE A 11 -1.41 6.76 -16.07
N ALA A 12 -1.77 6.75 -17.36
CA ALA A 12 -1.36 7.79 -18.29
C ALA A 12 -1.84 9.19 -17.86
N ALA A 13 -3.09 9.30 -17.42
CA ALA A 13 -3.64 10.56 -16.92
C ALA A 13 -2.84 11.11 -15.73
N GLY A 14 -2.58 10.28 -14.71
CA GLY A 14 -1.81 10.69 -13.53
C GLY A 14 -0.38 11.08 -13.82
N TRP A 15 0.32 10.28 -14.63
CA TRP A 15 1.70 10.56 -14.99
C TRP A 15 1.80 11.83 -15.85
N ALA A 16 0.84 12.07 -16.75
CA ALA A 16 0.79 13.29 -17.54
C ALA A 16 0.58 14.53 -16.66
N THR A 17 -0.40 14.51 -15.76
CA THR A 17 -0.65 15.64 -14.85
C THR A 17 0.47 15.83 -13.84
N GLY A 18 1.03 14.75 -13.30
CA GLY A 18 2.16 14.82 -12.37
C GLY A 18 3.44 15.35 -13.03
N ALA A 19 3.71 14.96 -14.28
CA ALA A 19 4.83 15.51 -15.05
C ALA A 19 4.63 17.00 -15.34
N ALA A 20 3.42 17.42 -15.72
CA ALA A 20 3.10 18.83 -15.91
C ALA A 20 3.31 19.64 -14.62
N LEU A 21 2.85 19.12 -13.48
CA LEU A 21 3.07 19.75 -12.18
C LEU A 21 4.56 19.86 -11.81
N ALA A 22 5.34 18.81 -12.06
CA ALA A 22 6.78 18.81 -11.77
C ALA A 22 7.54 19.81 -12.65
N LEU A 23 7.19 19.90 -13.95
CA LEU A 23 7.76 20.88 -14.86
C LEU A 23 7.37 22.31 -14.48
N GLN A 24 6.14 22.52 -13.99
CA GLN A 24 5.71 23.84 -13.52
C GLN A 24 6.43 24.25 -12.23
N HIS A 25 6.55 23.34 -11.25
CA HIS A 25 7.29 23.60 -10.01
C HIS A 25 8.78 23.89 -10.24
N THR A 26 9.36 23.42 -11.35
CA THR A 26 10.75 23.71 -11.72
C THR A 26 10.89 24.98 -12.58
N GLY A 27 9.78 25.66 -12.90
CA GLY A 27 9.76 26.88 -13.71
C GLY A 27 10.00 26.65 -15.20
N VAL A 28 9.98 25.40 -15.67
CA VAL A 28 10.22 25.06 -17.09
C VAL A 28 9.02 25.43 -17.95
N ILE A 29 7.82 25.27 -17.42
CA ILE A 29 6.56 25.63 -18.07
C ILE A 29 5.68 26.41 -17.09
N GLU A 30 4.83 27.29 -17.61
CA GLU A 30 3.83 27.98 -16.81
C GLU A 30 2.48 27.84 -17.52
N ILE A 31 1.65 26.92 -17.03
CA ILE A 31 0.37 26.56 -17.68
C ILE A 31 -0.77 27.37 -17.07
N ALA A 32 -0.81 27.43 -15.74
CA ALA A 32 -1.87 28.04 -14.94
C ALA A 32 -1.34 28.30 -13.52
N PRO A 33 -2.07 29.00 -12.64
CA PRO A 33 -1.66 29.16 -11.25
C PRO A 33 -1.38 27.80 -10.59
N ASP A 34 -0.33 27.70 -9.77
CA ASP A 34 0.11 26.44 -9.14
C ASP A 34 -1.01 25.70 -8.43
N ALA A 35 -1.88 26.42 -7.74
CA ALA A 35 -3.03 25.84 -7.08
C ALA A 35 -3.91 25.05 -8.06
N VAL A 36 -4.15 25.56 -9.27
CA VAL A 36 -5.00 24.90 -10.28
C VAL A 36 -4.36 23.60 -10.77
N VAL A 37 -3.06 23.64 -11.10
CA VAL A 37 -2.33 22.47 -11.60
C VAL A 37 -2.16 21.40 -10.50
N GLN A 38 -1.97 21.82 -9.25
CA GLN A 38 -1.97 20.93 -8.10
C GLN A 38 -3.31 20.22 -7.90
N HIS A 39 -4.43 20.96 -7.91
CA HIS A 39 -5.77 20.36 -7.77
C HIS A 39 -6.09 19.39 -8.90
N LEU A 40 -5.73 19.74 -10.14
CA LEU A 40 -5.89 18.85 -11.29
C LEU A 40 -5.08 17.56 -11.11
N SER A 41 -3.83 17.68 -10.67
CA SER A 41 -2.95 16.52 -10.42
C SER A 41 -3.48 15.63 -9.29
N LEU A 42 -4.00 16.22 -8.21
CA LEU A 42 -4.65 15.48 -7.13
C LEU A 42 -5.88 14.71 -7.63
N PHE A 43 -6.72 15.36 -8.44
CA PHE A 43 -7.91 14.73 -9.02
C PHE A 43 -7.55 13.59 -9.98
N ALA A 44 -6.59 13.81 -10.89
CA ALA A 44 -6.06 12.78 -11.78
C ALA A 44 -5.43 11.61 -11.01
N GLY A 45 -4.87 11.89 -9.82
CA GLY A 45 -4.37 10.88 -8.89
C GLY A 45 -5.41 9.82 -8.50
N ILE A 46 -6.69 10.17 -8.41
CA ILE A 46 -7.78 9.22 -8.11
C ILE A 46 -7.89 8.16 -9.22
N PHE A 47 -7.91 8.60 -10.48
CA PHE A 47 -7.94 7.70 -11.64
C PHE A 47 -6.67 6.86 -11.75
N THR A 48 -5.54 7.42 -11.36
CA THR A 48 -4.25 6.73 -11.29
C THR A 48 -4.29 5.58 -10.30
N GLY A 49 -4.88 5.80 -9.11
CA GLY A 49 -5.11 4.77 -8.11
C GLY A 49 -5.96 3.62 -8.66
N ILE A 50 -7.07 3.94 -9.35
CA ILE A 50 -7.93 2.94 -10.03
C ILE A 50 -7.13 2.20 -11.11
N GLY A 51 -6.29 2.90 -11.86
CA GLY A 51 -5.43 2.33 -12.88
C GLY A 51 -4.42 1.34 -12.31
N TYR A 52 -3.73 1.69 -11.22
CA TYR A 52 -2.83 0.78 -10.52
C TYR A 52 -3.57 -0.41 -9.91
N ALA A 53 -4.76 -0.21 -9.33
CA ALA A 53 -5.58 -1.32 -8.83
C ALA A 53 -5.95 -2.30 -9.95
N ALA A 54 -6.35 -1.80 -11.12
CA ALA A 54 -6.64 -2.61 -12.29
C ALA A 54 -5.39 -3.33 -12.83
N LEU A 55 -4.24 -2.65 -12.86
CA LEU A 55 -2.96 -3.23 -13.26
C LEU A 55 -2.55 -4.37 -12.32
N PHE A 56 -2.54 -4.14 -11.01
CA PHE A 56 -2.19 -5.16 -10.03
C PHE A 56 -3.20 -6.30 -10.01
N GLY A 57 -4.49 -6.04 -10.23
CA GLY A 57 -5.51 -7.07 -10.43
C GLY A 57 -5.21 -7.96 -11.65
N LEU A 58 -4.82 -7.37 -12.78
CA LEU A 58 -4.40 -8.12 -13.97
C LEU A 58 -3.12 -8.94 -13.73
N VAL A 59 -2.14 -8.36 -13.03
CA VAL A 59 -0.90 -9.06 -12.66
C VAL A 59 -1.22 -10.22 -11.73
N ALA A 60 -2.00 -10.00 -10.68
CA ALA A 60 -2.43 -11.04 -9.75
C ALA A 60 -3.19 -12.16 -10.48
N HIS A 61 -4.13 -11.82 -11.37
CA HIS A 61 -4.84 -12.81 -12.17
C HIS A 61 -3.91 -13.65 -13.04
N ARG A 62 -2.90 -13.04 -13.69
CA ARG A 62 -1.90 -13.78 -14.47
C ARG A 62 -1.03 -14.68 -13.59
N VAL A 63 -0.62 -14.21 -12.42
CA VAL A 63 0.21 -14.98 -11.49
C VAL A 63 -0.58 -16.17 -10.95
N SER A 64 -1.84 -15.99 -10.57
CA SER A 64 -2.70 -17.05 -10.03
C SER A 64 -3.06 -18.13 -11.05
N ARG A 65 -2.93 -17.87 -12.36
CA ARG A 65 -3.14 -18.87 -13.41
C ARG A 65 -1.92 -19.78 -13.64
N ARG A 66 -0.79 -19.50 -13.00
CA ARG A 66 0.39 -20.37 -13.12
C ARG A 66 0.18 -21.64 -12.28
N PRO A 67 0.59 -22.83 -12.76
CA PRO A 67 0.47 -24.07 -12.00
C PRO A 67 1.32 -24.08 -10.73
N ALA A 68 2.44 -23.35 -10.75
CA ALA A 68 3.39 -23.27 -9.64
C ALA A 68 3.08 -22.08 -8.72
N PRO A 69 3.27 -22.22 -7.40
CA PRO A 69 3.13 -21.11 -6.46
C PRO A 69 4.11 -19.97 -6.81
N PRO A 70 3.73 -18.71 -6.53
CA PRO A 70 4.60 -17.57 -6.82
C PRO A 70 5.92 -17.68 -6.06
N SER A 71 7.03 -17.45 -6.77
CA SER A 71 8.39 -17.41 -6.23
C SER A 71 8.99 -16.00 -6.32
N GLY A 72 10.07 -15.76 -5.58
CA GLY A 72 10.82 -14.50 -5.62
C GLY A 72 10.06 -13.28 -5.08
N PRO A 73 10.22 -12.08 -5.67
CA PRO A 73 9.68 -10.83 -5.15
C PRO A 73 8.15 -10.82 -4.99
N VAL A 74 7.43 -11.46 -5.92
CA VAL A 74 5.96 -11.57 -5.85
C VAL A 74 5.54 -12.31 -4.59
N ARG A 75 6.27 -13.39 -4.24
CA ARG A 75 6.05 -14.11 -2.99
C ARG A 75 6.31 -13.19 -1.81
N TRP A 76 7.45 -12.50 -1.74
CA TRP A 76 7.81 -11.65 -0.60
C TRP A 76 6.81 -10.52 -0.36
N VAL A 77 6.37 -9.85 -1.42
CA VAL A 77 5.32 -8.83 -1.34
C VAL A 77 3.99 -9.44 -0.90
N SER A 78 3.63 -10.63 -1.39
CA SER A 78 2.41 -11.32 -0.93
C SER A 78 2.46 -11.67 0.57
N VAL A 79 3.65 -11.97 1.11
CA VAL A 79 3.87 -12.29 2.51
C VAL A 79 3.62 -11.08 3.40
N LEU A 80 4.14 -9.92 2.99
CA LEU A 80 3.84 -8.64 3.64
C LEU A 80 2.35 -8.30 3.51
N GLY A 81 1.75 -8.50 2.33
CA GLY A 81 0.33 -8.27 2.09
C GLY A 81 -0.59 -9.10 3.00
N ARG A 82 -0.22 -10.35 3.31
CA ARG A 82 -0.93 -11.19 4.31
C ARG A 82 -0.82 -10.67 5.76
N ARG A 83 0.11 -9.74 6.01
CA ARG A 83 0.39 -9.10 7.31
C ARG A 83 0.35 -7.58 7.16
N SER A 84 -0.59 -7.08 6.35
CA SER A 84 -0.65 -5.67 5.97
C SER A 84 -0.89 -4.74 7.15
N MET A 85 -1.65 -5.15 8.16
CA MET A 85 -1.93 -4.33 9.34
C MET A 85 -0.67 -4.20 10.20
N SER A 86 0.01 -5.30 10.47
CA SER A 86 1.29 -5.28 11.19
C SER A 86 2.35 -4.49 10.41
N GLY A 87 2.45 -4.70 9.10
CA GLY A 87 3.36 -3.96 8.23
C GLY A 87 3.09 -2.46 8.27
N TYR A 88 1.83 -2.06 8.13
CA TYR A 88 1.39 -0.66 8.20
C TYR A 88 1.73 -0.02 9.56
N LEU A 89 1.50 -0.72 10.67
CA LEU A 89 1.85 -0.21 12.00
C LEU A 89 3.36 -0.02 12.17
N VAL A 90 4.17 -0.99 11.71
CA VAL A 90 5.64 -0.85 11.74
C VAL A 90 6.09 0.33 10.89
N GLN A 91 5.54 0.50 9.67
CA GLN A 91 5.86 1.64 8.82
C GLN A 91 5.40 2.97 9.45
N SER A 92 4.23 3.00 10.07
CA SER A 92 3.71 4.21 10.73
C SER A 92 4.57 4.61 11.93
N LEU A 93 5.02 3.63 12.72
CA LEU A 93 5.95 3.83 13.84
C LEU A 93 7.36 4.19 13.38
N ALA A 94 7.77 3.77 12.17
CA ALA A 94 9.02 4.20 11.58
C ALA A 94 8.93 5.63 11.04
N TRP A 95 7.82 6.01 10.41
CA TRP A 95 7.70 7.34 9.79
C TRP A 95 7.33 8.43 10.78
N GLY A 96 6.30 8.22 11.61
CA GLY A 96 5.73 9.25 12.47
C GLY A 96 6.76 9.89 13.40
N PRO A 97 7.38 9.14 14.32
CA PRO A 97 8.38 9.68 15.24
C PRO A 97 9.63 10.22 14.53
N VAL A 98 10.06 9.62 13.42
CA VAL A 98 11.30 10.06 12.75
C VAL A 98 11.08 11.37 11.99
N LEU A 99 9.98 11.48 11.26
CA LEU A 99 9.75 12.59 10.33
C LEU A 99 8.96 13.73 10.95
N ALA A 100 8.04 13.45 11.87
CA ALA A 100 7.17 14.47 12.44
C ALA A 100 7.89 15.36 13.46
N ALA A 101 7.45 16.61 13.55
CA ALA A 101 8.00 17.62 14.46
C ALA A 101 7.89 17.25 15.95
N TRP A 102 6.90 16.42 16.33
CA TRP A 102 6.73 15.96 17.71
C TRP A 102 7.69 14.83 18.12
N GLY A 103 8.38 14.22 17.16
CA GLY A 103 9.38 13.18 17.42
C GLY A 103 10.80 13.73 17.24
N LEU A 104 11.56 13.15 16.31
CA LEU A 104 12.91 13.59 15.97
C LEU A 104 12.93 14.79 15.01
N GLY A 105 11.82 15.10 14.35
CA GLY A 105 11.70 16.26 13.46
C GLY A 105 12.60 16.22 12.23
N LEU A 106 13.15 15.04 11.87
CA LEU A 106 14.12 14.93 10.76
C LEU A 106 13.49 15.24 9.40
N GLY A 107 12.15 15.19 9.28
CA GLY A 107 11.46 15.51 8.04
C GLY A 107 11.74 16.92 7.52
N ALA A 108 12.01 17.88 8.41
CA ALA A 108 12.34 19.25 8.01
C ALA A 108 13.81 19.42 7.54
N GLN A 109 14.69 18.48 7.90
CA GLN A 109 16.12 18.53 7.58
C GLN A 109 16.49 17.62 6.40
N LEU A 110 15.62 16.65 6.08
CA LEU A 110 15.86 15.69 5.01
C LEU A 110 15.44 16.28 3.65
N SER A 111 16.34 16.18 2.68
CA SER A 111 16.02 16.38 1.27
C SER A 111 15.01 15.34 0.76
N SER A 112 14.31 15.64 -0.34
CA SER A 112 13.39 14.71 -1.01
C SER A 112 14.05 13.37 -1.35
N TRP A 113 15.33 13.40 -1.75
CA TRP A 113 16.09 12.18 -2.06
C TRP A 113 16.36 11.32 -0.82
N SER A 114 16.76 11.94 0.29
CA SER A 114 16.98 11.23 1.55
C SER A 114 15.68 10.65 2.13
N VAL A 115 14.56 11.37 1.99
CA VAL A 115 13.23 10.85 2.39
C VAL A 115 12.85 9.64 1.53
N LEU A 116 13.10 9.68 0.21
CA LEU A 116 12.87 8.55 -0.68
C LEU A 116 13.70 7.33 -0.28
N ALA A 117 15.00 7.51 -0.06
CA ALA A 117 15.90 6.44 0.36
C ALA A 117 15.44 5.82 1.69
N TYR A 118 15.06 6.66 2.65
CA TYR A 118 14.50 6.23 3.93
C TYR A 118 13.21 5.42 3.74
N ALA A 119 12.27 5.92 2.94
CA ALA A 119 11.01 5.24 2.66
C ALA A 119 11.22 3.85 2.04
N VAL A 120 12.14 3.74 1.07
CA VAL A 120 12.52 2.46 0.45
C VAL A 120 13.16 1.52 1.47
N ALA A 121 14.05 2.01 2.32
CA ALA A 121 14.70 1.21 3.36
C ALA A 121 13.68 0.66 4.37
N VAL A 122 12.77 1.51 4.86
CA VAL A 122 11.68 1.10 5.76
C VAL A 122 10.78 0.06 5.10
N TRP A 123 10.39 0.27 3.85
CA TRP A 123 9.58 -0.69 3.10
C TRP A 123 10.30 -2.03 2.90
N ALA A 124 11.58 -2.02 2.53
CA ALA A 124 12.36 -3.24 2.38
C ALA A 124 12.50 -3.99 3.72
N ALA A 125 12.76 -3.27 4.81
CA ALA A 125 12.85 -3.83 6.15
C ALA A 125 11.53 -4.49 6.58
N THR A 126 10.36 -3.89 6.28
CA THR A 126 9.07 -4.52 6.60
C THR A 126 8.79 -5.76 5.76
N VAL A 127 9.18 -5.79 4.49
CA VAL A 127 9.12 -6.99 3.65
C VAL A 127 10.00 -8.10 4.25
N VAL A 128 11.25 -7.79 4.62
CA VAL A 128 12.18 -8.74 5.23
C VAL A 128 11.62 -9.28 6.55
N LEU A 129 11.10 -8.41 7.41
CA LEU A 129 10.48 -8.81 8.68
C LEU A 129 9.30 -9.74 8.44
N ALA A 130 8.42 -9.42 7.49
CA ALA A 130 7.27 -10.26 7.16
C ALA A 130 7.70 -11.65 6.65
N VAL A 131 8.74 -11.72 5.81
CA VAL A 131 9.32 -12.99 5.33
C VAL A 131 9.97 -13.76 6.48
N ALA A 132 10.69 -13.12 7.39
CA ALA A 132 11.28 -13.75 8.56
C ALA A 132 10.21 -14.36 9.48
N MET A 133 9.11 -13.62 9.72
CA MET A 133 7.97 -14.12 10.48
C MET A 133 7.30 -15.31 9.79
N GLU A 134 7.12 -15.26 8.47
CA GLU A 134 6.58 -16.38 7.70
C GLU A 134 7.44 -17.64 7.85
N ARG A 135 8.76 -17.52 7.74
CA ARG A 135 9.69 -18.65 7.91
C ARG A 135 9.62 -19.27 9.30
N ARG A 136 9.26 -18.48 10.32
CA ARG A 136 9.05 -18.93 11.71
C ARG A 136 7.62 -19.42 11.98
N GLY A 137 6.73 -19.45 10.98
CA GLY A 137 5.33 -19.83 11.16
C GLY A 137 4.50 -18.80 11.96
N LEU A 138 5.03 -17.60 12.20
CA LEU A 138 4.39 -16.58 13.02
C LEU A 138 3.39 -15.77 12.21
N ARG A 139 2.17 -15.63 12.72
CA ARG A 139 1.17 -14.69 12.20
C ARG A 139 1.49 -13.26 12.61
N GLY A 140 0.98 -12.29 11.86
CA GLY A 140 1.15 -10.88 12.21
C GLY A 140 0.45 -10.57 13.55
N PRO A 141 1.14 -9.93 14.51
CA PRO A 141 0.61 -9.71 15.86
C PRO A 141 -0.63 -8.82 15.86
N ALA A 142 -0.68 -7.80 14.99
CA ALA A 142 -1.82 -6.90 14.90
C ALA A 142 -3.06 -7.60 14.33
N GLU A 143 -2.88 -8.45 13.31
CA GLU A 143 -3.94 -9.25 12.73
C GLU A 143 -4.51 -10.25 13.74
N LEU A 144 -3.65 -10.83 14.59
CA LEU A 144 -4.07 -11.70 15.69
C LEU A 144 -4.88 -10.93 16.73
N ALA A 145 -4.41 -9.75 17.14
CA ALA A 145 -5.11 -8.90 18.09
C ALA A 145 -6.49 -8.49 17.56
N LEU A 146 -6.57 -8.04 16.30
CA LEU A 146 -7.82 -7.67 15.65
C LEU A 146 -8.81 -8.84 15.61
N ARG A 147 -8.37 -10.02 15.15
CA ARG A 147 -9.23 -11.23 15.15
C ARG A 147 -9.75 -11.56 16.54
N LYS A 148 -8.89 -11.50 17.56
CA LYS A 148 -9.29 -11.78 18.95
C LYS A 148 -10.35 -10.79 19.45
N LEU A 149 -10.25 -9.52 19.08
CA LEU A 149 -11.22 -8.48 19.48
C LEU A 149 -12.55 -8.62 18.72
N THR A 150 -12.52 -8.88 17.41
CA THR A 150 -13.73 -9.02 16.60
C THR A 150 -14.52 -10.29 16.95
N TYR A 151 -13.85 -11.44 17.09
CA TYR A 151 -14.53 -12.72 17.34
C TYR A 151 -14.94 -12.93 18.80
N ARG A 152 -14.38 -12.18 19.76
CA ARG A 152 -14.86 -12.22 21.15
C ARG A 152 -16.28 -11.67 21.32
N GLY A 153 -16.77 -10.85 20.38
CA GLY A 153 -18.14 -10.33 20.39
C GLY A 153 -19.17 -11.22 19.70
N SER A 154 -18.74 -12.12 18.79
CA SER A 154 -19.63 -13.05 18.10
C SER A 154 -19.62 -14.40 18.81
N ALA A 155 -20.33 -14.49 19.94
CA ALA A 155 -20.68 -15.79 20.51
C ALA A 155 -21.51 -16.55 19.45
N ALA A 156 -21.01 -17.69 18.98
CA ALA A 156 -21.73 -18.55 18.05
C ALA A 156 -23.10 -18.94 18.67
N PRO A 157 -24.19 -18.92 17.90
CA PRO A 157 -25.48 -19.41 18.38
C PRO A 157 -25.32 -20.84 18.89
N LYS A 158 -25.72 -21.08 20.15
CA LYS A 158 -25.76 -22.42 20.73
C LYS A 158 -26.68 -23.29 19.85
N PRO A 159 -26.23 -24.45 19.34
CA PRO A 159 -27.10 -25.30 18.53
C PRO A 159 -28.34 -25.68 19.34
N ALA A 160 -29.51 -25.47 18.76
CA ALA A 160 -30.78 -25.80 19.38
C ALA A 160 -30.83 -27.31 19.69
N PRO A 161 -31.42 -27.73 20.81
CA PRO A 161 -31.58 -29.15 21.11
C PRO A 161 -32.36 -29.80 19.99
N MET A 162 -31.80 -30.85 19.39
CA MET A 162 -32.53 -31.71 18.47
C MET A 162 -33.53 -32.50 19.31
N GLU A 163 -34.78 -32.04 19.33
CA GLU A 163 -35.88 -32.76 19.95
C GLU A 163 -36.18 -33.98 19.07
N HIS A 164 -35.65 -35.13 19.49
CA HIS A 164 -36.03 -36.42 18.94
C HIS A 164 -37.41 -36.78 19.51
N ALA A 165 -38.44 -36.63 18.69
CA ALA A 165 -39.77 -37.20 18.89
C ALA A 165 -40.04 -38.25 17.80
#